data_AF-A0A7G6TW59-F1
#
_entry.id   AF-A0A7G6TW59-F1
#
_cell.length_a   1.000
_cell.length_b   1.000
_cell.length_c   1.000
_cell.angle_alpha   90.00
_cell.angle_beta   90.00
_cell.angle_gamma   90.00
#
_symmetry.space_group_name_H-M   'P 1'
#
loop_
_entity.id
_entity.type
_entity.pdbx_description
1 polymer ?
#
loop_
_entity_poly.entity_id
_entity_poly.type
_entity_poly.pdbx_seq_one_letter_code
_entity_poly.pdbx_strand_id
1 'polypeptide(L)'
;MKLFGMVLLAGFISLICGVAVTSAASSIMPCYSDKAGCGMGEAYRLLFVPGYVLLAMIGFGIAAPGKHRERALKLAMLVLVLVAVFVIALGMASDANSGRSPNAGDLIDAVQMSVSYWVVVIVQWLMLRRYLRLREAEREAIS
;
A
#
# COMPACT_ATOMS: atom_id res chain seq x y z
N MET A 1 14.64 -19.39 -4.82
CA MET A 1 14.12 -18.17 -5.46
C MET A 1 15.10 -17.02 -5.27
N LYS A 2 15.47 -16.28 -6.33
CA LYS A 2 16.24 -15.03 -6.19
C LYS A 2 15.38 -13.98 -5.48
N LEU A 3 15.99 -13.03 -4.79
CA LEU A 3 15.31 -11.97 -4.03
C LEU A 3 14.28 -11.21 -4.90
N PHE A 4 14.60 -11.02 -6.18
CA PHE A 4 13.70 -10.49 -7.20
C PHE A 4 12.38 -11.28 -7.35
N GLY A 5 12.44 -12.62 -7.36
CA GLY A 5 11.25 -13.46 -7.44
C GLY A 5 10.35 -13.34 -6.20
N MET A 6 10.94 -13.12 -5.02
CA MET A 6 10.17 -12.88 -3.80
C MET A 6 9.48 -11.51 -3.84
N VAL A 7 10.14 -10.48 -4.38
CA VAL A 7 9.54 -9.15 -4.59
C VAL A 7 8.36 -9.25 -5.55
N LEU A 8 8.49 -9.98 -6.67
CA LEU A 8 7.39 -10.23 -7.60
C LEU A 8 6.21 -10.94 -6.95
N LEU A 9 6.47 -12.01 -6.20
CA LEU A 9 5.43 -12.76 -5.48
C LEU A 9 4.73 -11.88 -4.45
N ALA A 10 5.49 -11.14 -3.65
CA ALA A 10 4.96 -10.21 -2.66
C ALA A 10 4.12 -9.10 -3.32
N GLY A 11 4.58 -8.59 -4.45
CA GLY A 11 3.84 -7.66 -5.30
C GLY A 11 2.49 -8.23 -5.73
N PHE A 12 2.48 -9.43 -6.32
CA PHE A 12 1.26 -10.07 -6.80
C PHE A 12 0.26 -10.36 -5.68
N ILE A 13 0.72 -10.90 -4.54
CA ILE A 13 -0.17 -11.15 -3.39
C ILE A 13 -0.69 -9.84 -2.81
N SER A 14 0.16 -8.82 -2.68
CA SER A 14 -0.26 -7.52 -2.18
C SER A 14 -1.28 -6.84 -3.10
N LEU A 15 -1.16 -7.02 -4.41
CA LEU A 15 -2.12 -6.52 -5.40
C LEU A 15 -3.49 -7.19 -5.20
N ILE A 16 -3.51 -8.52 -5.08
CA ILE A 16 -4.75 -9.27 -4.81
C ILE A 16 -5.38 -8.79 -3.51
N CYS A 17 -4.60 -8.66 -2.44
CA CYS A 17 -5.10 -8.18 -1.15
C CYS A 17 -5.63 -6.73 -1.24
N GLY A 18 -4.90 -5.83 -1.91
CA GLY A 18 -5.32 -4.44 -2.10
C GLY A 18 -6.64 -4.36 -2.85
N VAL A 19 -6.74 -5.06 -3.99
CA VAL A 19 -7.97 -5.10 -4.81
C VAL A 19 -9.13 -5.73 -4.06
N ALA A 20 -8.90 -6.81 -3.29
CA ALA A 20 -9.92 -7.48 -2.50
C ALA A 20 -10.47 -6.58 -1.39
N VAL A 21 -9.61 -5.84 -0.70
CA VAL A 21 -9.99 -4.88 0.33
C VAL A 21 -10.79 -3.74 -0.28
N THR A 22 -10.39 -3.21 -1.43
CA THR A 22 -11.16 -2.16 -2.11
C THR A 22 -12.54 -2.67 -2.57
N SER A 23 -12.69 -3.94 -3.04
CA SER A 23 -14.02 -4.50 -3.30
C SER A 23 -14.88 -4.56 -2.06
N ALA A 24 -14.34 -5.13 -0.98
CA ALA A 24 -15.10 -5.36 0.24
C ALA A 24 -15.54 -4.03 0.84
N ALA A 25 -14.66 -3.02 0.80
CA ALA A 25 -14.96 -1.64 1.16
C ALA A 25 -16.13 -1.08 0.33
N SER A 26 -16.13 -1.27 -0.98
CA SER A 26 -17.20 -0.79 -1.87
C SER A 26 -18.54 -1.55 -1.73
N SER A 27 -18.54 -2.79 -1.23
CA SER A 27 -19.75 -3.60 -1.10
C SER A 27 -20.44 -3.50 0.26
N ILE A 28 -19.72 -3.08 1.31
CA ILE A 28 -20.20 -3.15 2.70
C ILE A 28 -20.65 -1.79 3.23
N MET A 29 -20.15 -0.67 2.71
CA MET A 29 -20.41 0.65 3.30
C MET A 29 -21.27 1.55 2.41
N PRO A 30 -22.22 2.31 3.01
CA PRO A 30 -22.99 3.31 2.28
C PRO A 30 -22.03 4.36 1.72
N CYS A 31 -22.15 4.68 0.43
CA CYS A 31 -21.41 5.76 -0.20
C CYS A 31 -21.79 7.07 0.49
N TYR A 32 -20.94 7.56 1.40
CA TYR A 32 -21.20 8.79 2.15
C TYR A 32 -21.11 10.04 1.28
N SER A 33 -20.36 9.98 0.18
CA SER A 33 -20.29 11.02 -0.86
C SER A 33 -20.89 10.51 -2.18
N ASP A 34 -22.08 11.02 -2.55
CA ASP A 34 -22.95 10.57 -3.66
C ASP A 34 -22.28 10.49 -5.06
N LYS A 35 -21.08 11.04 -5.26
CA LYS A 35 -20.41 11.05 -6.59
C LYS A 35 -18.93 10.70 -6.59
N ALA A 36 -18.20 10.93 -5.49
CA ALA A 36 -16.77 10.61 -5.41
C ALA A 36 -16.51 9.19 -4.86
N GLY A 37 -17.21 8.78 -3.80
CA GLY A 37 -16.96 7.49 -3.12
C GLY A 37 -17.33 6.26 -3.96
N CYS A 38 -18.48 6.31 -4.64
CA CYS A 38 -18.98 5.19 -5.45
C CYS A 38 -18.33 5.12 -6.85
N GLY A 39 -18.03 6.27 -7.49
CA GLY A 39 -17.48 6.33 -8.84
C GLY A 39 -15.95 6.23 -8.91
N MET A 40 -15.22 6.68 -7.88
CA MET A 40 -13.75 6.57 -7.87
C MET A 40 -13.25 5.16 -7.54
N GLY A 41 -14.07 4.27 -6.98
CA GLY A 41 -13.65 2.92 -6.61
C GLY A 41 -13.03 2.12 -7.76
N GLU A 42 -13.50 2.34 -8.99
CA GLU A 42 -13.02 1.65 -10.18
C GLU A 42 -11.70 2.23 -10.71
N ALA A 43 -11.59 3.57 -10.82
CA ALA A 43 -10.34 4.24 -11.17
C ALA A 43 -9.25 3.98 -10.12
N TYR A 44 -9.63 3.94 -8.85
CA TYR A 44 -8.74 3.64 -7.74
C TYR A 44 -8.23 2.19 -7.78
N ARG A 45 -9.10 1.23 -8.09
CA ARG A 45 -8.73 -0.19 -8.29
C ARG A 45 -7.85 -0.42 -9.49
N LEU A 46 -8.12 0.25 -10.61
CA LEU A 46 -7.43 0.00 -11.88
C LEU A 46 -6.10 0.74 -12.00
N LEU A 47 -5.93 1.88 -11.33
CA LEU A 47 -4.80 2.77 -11.57
C LEU A 47 -3.98 3.02 -10.31
N PHE A 48 -4.64 3.37 -9.20
CA PHE A 48 -3.95 3.74 -7.97
C PHE A 48 -3.39 2.54 -7.19
N VAL A 49 -4.18 1.48 -7.01
CA VAL A 49 -3.71 0.26 -6.31
C VAL A 49 -2.53 -0.39 -7.04
N PRO A 50 -2.56 -0.62 -8.37
CA PRO A 50 -1.42 -1.19 -9.08
C PRO A 50 -0.20 -0.27 -9.11
N GLY A 51 -0.40 1.03 -9.28
CA GLY A 51 0.68 2.02 -9.24
C GLY A 51 1.38 2.03 -7.88
N TYR A 52 0.60 1.95 -6.80
CA TYR A 52 1.15 1.92 -5.44
C TYR A 52 1.84 0.60 -5.10
N VAL A 53 1.33 -0.53 -5.61
CA VAL A 53 2.00 -1.84 -5.53
C VAL A 53 3.38 -1.78 -6.21
N LEU A 54 3.48 -1.19 -7.40
CA LEU A 54 4.74 -1.02 -8.11
C LEU A 54 5.72 -0.15 -7.31
N LEU A 55 5.23 0.95 -6.75
CA LEU A 55 6.04 1.86 -5.93
C LEU A 55 6.57 1.15 -4.68
N ALA A 56 5.74 0.34 -4.03
CA ALA A 56 6.14 -0.51 -2.91
C ALA A 56 7.17 -1.57 -3.33
N MET A 57 7.00 -2.21 -4.49
CA MET A 57 7.96 -3.19 -5.02
C MET A 57 9.33 -2.55 -5.28
N ILE A 58 9.38 -1.34 -5.82
CA ILE A 58 10.62 -0.59 -6.03
C ILE A 58 11.25 -0.24 -4.68
N GLY A 59 10.48 0.34 -3.75
CA GLY A 59 10.95 0.73 -2.43
C GLY A 59 11.53 -0.44 -1.63
N PHE A 60 10.79 -1.54 -1.54
CA PHE A 60 11.25 -2.74 -0.86
C PHE A 60 12.33 -3.49 -1.63
N GLY A 61 12.29 -3.49 -2.96
CA GLY A 61 13.31 -4.09 -3.81
C GLY A 61 14.67 -3.44 -3.65
N ILE A 62 14.72 -2.12 -3.47
CA ILE A 62 15.95 -1.36 -3.17
C ILE A 62 16.37 -1.53 -1.71
N ALA A 63 15.42 -1.60 -0.77
CA ALA A 63 15.73 -1.72 0.67
C ALA A 63 16.18 -3.13 1.10
N ALA A 64 15.80 -4.16 0.36
CA ALA A 64 16.09 -5.56 0.69
C ALA A 64 17.58 -5.98 0.52
N PRO A 65 18.35 -5.52 -0.48
CA PRO A 65 19.79 -5.78 -0.58
C PRO A 65 20.59 -4.85 0.35
N GLY A 66 21.26 -5.42 1.38
CA GLY A 66 22.22 -4.65 2.18
C GLY A 66 22.50 -5.21 3.57
N LYS A 67 23.57 -4.68 4.20
CA LYS A 67 24.01 -5.05 5.55
C LYS A 67 23.05 -4.61 6.66
N HIS A 68 22.22 -3.58 6.40
CA HIS A 68 21.22 -3.04 7.34
C HIS A 68 19.78 -3.23 6.84
N ARG A 69 19.50 -4.35 6.18
CA ARG A 69 18.20 -4.66 5.55
C ARG A 69 16.98 -4.50 6.45
N GLU A 70 17.02 -4.88 7.73
CA GLU A 70 15.84 -4.69 8.61
C GLU A 70 15.52 -3.21 8.85
N ARG A 71 16.54 -2.35 9.02
CA ARG A 71 16.33 -0.91 9.18
C ARG A 71 15.87 -0.29 7.87
N ALA A 72 16.47 -0.68 6.75
CA ALA A 72 16.07 -0.20 5.42
C ALA A 72 14.62 -0.58 5.08
N LEU A 73 14.18 -1.81 5.37
CA LEU A 73 12.80 -2.24 5.17
C LEU A 73 11.80 -1.49 6.05
N LYS A 74 12.15 -1.21 7.31
CA LYS A 74 11.31 -0.39 8.19
C LYS A 74 11.22 1.05 7.67
N LEU A 75 12.32 1.64 7.22
CA LEU A 75 12.33 2.97 6.60
C LEU A 75 11.49 3.00 5.33
N ALA A 76 11.64 2.02 4.43
CA ALA A 76 10.83 1.92 3.22
C ALA A 76 9.34 1.80 3.54
N MET A 77 8.97 0.97 4.53
CA MET A 77 7.60 0.86 5.01
C MET A 77 7.06 2.21 5.50
N LEU A 78 7.83 2.92 6.34
CA LEU A 78 7.44 4.21 6.92
C LEU A 78 7.28 5.28 5.84
N VAL A 79 8.21 5.34 4.87
CA VAL A 79 8.12 6.25 3.73
C VAL A 79 6.89 5.94 2.87
N LEU A 80 6.62 4.68 2.55
CA LEU A 80 5.45 4.30 1.77
C LEU A 80 4.16 4.69 2.48
N VAL A 81 4.04 4.36 3.76
CA VAL A 81 2.94 4.81 4.62
C VAL A 81 2.76 6.33 4.56
N LEU A 82 3.85 7.08 4.64
CA LEU A 82 3.82 8.54 4.61
C LEU A 82 3.37 9.06 3.24
N VAL A 83 3.75 8.39 2.14
CA VAL A 83 3.22 8.67 0.80
C VAL A 83 1.71 8.46 0.75
N ALA A 84 1.18 7.37 1.32
CA ALA A 84 -0.27 7.16 1.38
C ALA A 84 -0.99 8.31 2.12
N VAL A 85 -0.45 8.74 3.27
CA VAL A 85 -1.00 9.88 4.02
C VAL A 85 -0.92 11.18 3.21
N PHE A 86 0.19 11.39 2.48
CA PHE A 86 0.38 12.58 1.66
C PHE A 86 -0.61 12.63 0.48
N VAL A 87 -0.90 11.49 -0.15
CA VAL A 87 -1.90 11.40 -1.23
C VAL A 87 -3.30 11.77 -0.72
N ILE A 88 -3.68 11.32 0.48
CA ILE A 88 -4.95 11.72 1.11
C ILE A 88 -4.97 13.23 1.36
N ALA A 89 -3.90 13.78 1.95
CA ALA A 89 -3.81 15.20 2.26
C ALA A 89 -3.88 16.08 1.00
N LEU A 90 -3.24 15.66 -0.10
CA LEU A 90 -3.34 16.33 -1.39
C LEU A 90 -4.75 16.29 -1.97
N GLY A 91 -5.43 15.15 -1.89
CA GLY A 91 -6.84 15.04 -2.32
C GLY A 91 -7.72 16.04 -1.57
N MET A 92 -7.62 16.06 -0.23
CA MET A 92 -8.38 17.00 0.60
C MET A 92 -8.03 18.46 0.33
N ALA A 93 -6.75 18.77 0.10
CA ALA A 93 -6.31 20.12 -0.26
C ALA A 93 -6.87 20.56 -1.62
N SER A 94 -6.93 19.65 -2.60
CA SER A 94 -7.53 19.95 -3.91
C SER A 94 -9.04 20.21 -3.82
N ASP A 95 -9.76 19.45 -3.00
CA ASP A 95 -11.19 19.66 -2.78
C ASP A 95 -11.45 21.00 -2.09
N ALA A 96 -10.68 21.34 -1.04
CA ALA A 96 -10.78 22.63 -0.37
C ALA A 96 -10.52 23.82 -1.31
N ASN A 97 -9.55 23.69 -2.23
CA ASN A 97 -9.22 24.75 -3.20
C ASN A 97 -10.25 24.90 -4.31
N SER A 98 -11.11 23.89 -4.53
CA SER A 98 -12.23 23.94 -5.48
C SER A 98 -13.48 24.68 -4.95
N GLY A 99 -13.42 25.19 -3.71
CA GLY A 99 -14.54 25.86 -3.04
C GLY A 99 -15.53 24.89 -2.39
N ARG A 100 -15.25 23.58 -2.41
CA ARG A 100 -16.02 22.56 -1.70
C ARG A 100 -15.49 22.45 -0.28
N SER A 101 -16.33 22.72 0.72
CA SER A 101 -15.96 22.48 2.12
C SER A 101 -15.85 20.97 2.33
N PRO A 102 -14.68 20.44 2.73
CA PRO A 102 -14.54 19.02 3.03
C PRO A 102 -15.47 18.67 4.20
N ASN A 103 -16.38 17.74 3.99
CA ASN A 103 -17.27 17.23 5.04
C ASN A 103 -16.69 15.95 5.66
N ALA A 104 -17.18 15.58 6.84
CA ALA A 104 -16.73 14.37 7.54
C ALA A 104 -16.87 13.09 6.69
N GLY A 105 -17.85 13.03 5.77
CA GLY A 105 -18.01 11.93 4.83
C GLY A 105 -16.84 11.78 3.84
N ASP A 106 -16.31 12.89 3.33
CA ASP A 106 -15.19 12.87 2.38
C ASP A 106 -13.88 12.42 3.08
N LEU A 107 -13.71 12.79 4.36
CA LEU A 107 -12.61 12.31 5.18
C LEU A 107 -12.70 10.79 5.43
N ILE A 108 -13.90 10.29 5.73
CA ILE A 108 -14.15 8.85 5.93
C ILE A 108 -13.85 8.07 4.65
N ASP A 109 -14.35 8.53 3.51
CA ASP A 109 -14.11 7.91 2.20
C ASP A 109 -12.60 7.89 1.87
N ALA A 110 -11.87 8.98 2.13
CA ALA A 110 -10.44 9.08 1.85
C ALA A 110 -9.60 8.18 2.77
N VAL A 111 -9.94 8.12 4.07
CA VAL A 111 -9.29 7.19 5.02
C VAL A 111 -9.57 5.75 4.62
N GLN A 112 -10.80 5.43 4.22
CA GLN A 112 -11.19 4.08 3.79
C GLN A 112 -10.42 3.66 2.52
N MET A 113 -10.34 4.53 1.53
CA MET A 113 -9.52 4.32 0.33
C MET A 113 -8.06 4.04 0.71
N SER A 114 -7.52 4.74 1.70
CA SER A 114 -6.14 4.53 2.14
C SER A 114 -5.88 3.14 2.72
N VAL A 115 -6.88 2.48 3.34
CA VAL A 115 -6.75 1.14 3.95
C VAL A 115 -6.12 0.14 2.98
N SER A 116 -6.52 0.19 1.72
CA SER A 116 -5.94 -0.68 0.68
C SER A 116 -4.44 -0.47 0.48
N TYR A 117 -3.93 0.77 0.59
CA TYR A 117 -2.49 1.06 0.56
C TYR A 117 -1.75 0.50 1.77
N TRP A 118 -2.33 0.63 2.96
CA TRP A 118 -1.74 0.07 4.17
C TRP A 118 -1.60 -1.45 4.06
N VAL A 119 -2.66 -2.11 3.56
CA VAL A 119 -2.65 -3.56 3.33
C VAL A 119 -1.56 -3.96 2.34
N VAL A 120 -1.44 -3.24 1.20
CA VAL A 120 -0.37 -3.50 0.22
C VAL A 120 1.02 -3.45 0.87
N VAL A 121 1.30 -2.37 1.62
CA VAL A 121 2.61 -2.14 2.26
C VAL A 121 2.90 -3.19 3.33
N ILE A 122 1.93 -3.48 4.20
CA ILE A 122 2.08 -4.44 5.29
C ILE A 122 2.30 -5.85 4.74
N VAL A 123 1.54 -6.25 3.72
CA VAL A 123 1.66 -7.58 3.10
C VAL A 123 3.05 -7.74 2.46
N GLN A 124 3.49 -6.76 1.66
CA GLN A 124 4.82 -6.82 1.05
C GLN A 124 5.91 -6.85 2.11
N TRP A 125 5.83 -5.97 3.11
CA TRP A 125 6.81 -5.90 4.19
C TRP A 125 6.91 -7.20 4.99
N LEU A 126 5.78 -7.78 5.39
CA LEU A 126 5.75 -9.04 6.15
C LEU A 126 6.37 -10.20 5.36
N MET A 127 6.02 -10.31 4.07
CA MET A 127 6.54 -11.35 3.19
C MET A 127 8.05 -11.23 3.01
N LEU A 128 8.55 -10.03 2.68
CA LEU A 128 9.97 -9.75 2.51
C LEU A 128 10.76 -9.95 3.80
N ARG A 129 10.24 -9.43 4.93
CA ARG A 129 10.87 -9.58 6.24
C ARG A 129 10.96 -11.05 6.65
N ARG A 130 9.91 -11.84 6.43
CA ARG A 130 9.91 -13.27 6.75
C ARG A 130 10.89 -14.04 5.88
N TYR A 131 10.90 -13.78 4.58
CA TYR A 131 11.84 -14.41 3.64
C TYR A 131 13.30 -14.11 3.98
N LEU A 132 13.62 -12.86 4.34
CA LEU A 132 14.98 -12.47 4.69
C LEU A 132 15.44 -13.10 6.01
N ARG A 133 14.57 -13.16 7.02
CA ARG A 133 14.87 -13.86 8.29
C ARG A 133 15.08 -15.36 8.10
N LEU A 134 14.27 -16.02 7.26
CA LEU A 134 14.46 -17.44 6.94
C LEU A 134 15.80 -17.68 6.24
N ARG A 135 16.17 -16.80 5.30
CA ARG A 135 17.47 -16.87 4.62
C ARG A 135 18.67 -16.63 5.53
N GLU A 136 18.52 -15.80 6.57
CA GLU A 136 19.55 -15.63 7.61
C GLU A 136 19.73 -16.91 8.41
N ALA A 137 18.64 -17.47 8.93
CA ALA A 137 18.66 -18.70 9.71
C ALA A 137 19.23 -19.89 8.92
N GLU A 138 18.88 -20.04 7.63
CA GLU A 138 19.47 -21.06 6.76
C GLU A 138 20.98 -20.86 6.56
N ARG A 139 21.44 -19.60 6.45
CA ARG A 139 22.86 -19.31 6.26
C ARG A 139 23.67 -19.58 7.53
N GLU A 140 23.11 -19.27 8.71
CA GLU A 140 23.71 -19.55 10.02
C GLU A 140 23.72 -21.05 10.35
N ALA A 141 22.73 -21.83 9.88
CA ALA A 141 22.69 -23.28 10.09
C ALA A 141 23.72 -24.07 9.25
N ILE A 142 24.26 -23.46 8.20
CA ILE A 142 25.24 -24.07 7.28
C ILE A 142 26.69 -23.66 7.63
N SER A 143 26.88 -22.58 8.42
CA SER A 143 28.19 -22.10 8.88
C SER A 143 28.62 -22.76 10.19
#